data_AF-A0A7W0L7I9-F1
#
_entry.id   AF-A0A7W0L7I9-F1
#
_cell.length_a   1.000
_cell.length_b   1.000
_cell.length_c   1.000
_cell.angle_alpha   90.00
_cell.angle_beta   90.00
_cell.angle_gamma   90.00
#
_symmetry.space_group_name_H-M   'P 1'
#
loop_
_entity.id
_entity.type
_entity.pdbx_description
1 polymer ?
#
loop_
_entity_poly.entity_id
_entity_poly.type
_entity_poly.pdbx_seq_one_letter_code
_entity_poly.pdbx_strand_id
1 'polypeptide(L)'
;MSDQQSINFARVSRRDFLLGASAIAGTAAVGPWLGAQPASAQGALAAAAVTTDDRWLGPDFWANRLQDWVTRSGKITCVAVSGNRLGRTASVLTRNLTGGAFKLQIRMGTQILGTGFSGFLIGTGEPGTDYRRAALVGAASGTAGGLLCVYGSDGVVRFREHTDEVNQFTYAEIPSTVSGTGPARTKAEQVELSLDGVVGSGGTLTLTLTATTATGTLLSKAVLTGRSAQSVAGGFALVSSGPTGTFWFRDLTSSGAGVESHPERALGPIVGTLFSVAGGTLKMTAQIMPTLLQAGDSVSLQVSNGSGGWTTRSTATIGPGFAAALRDDQWDSSTAKAYRVVHSRGGTFEGSIPAEPKPAGMTVATLSCTKACHRPTDEASRYLVALDPEGRQKVPGEQPVGLYTDKNMYTPYERLIRNIQRQNPDLLCAMGDQYYETSPTRADTAAAPELDFLYKYLIWLWSFRDITRDTPCLVLVDDHDVYQGTLFGEGGKKLAAGSQPVKGGYAKDAAWINIVQRVQCGHNPDPVDPAPALQGISVYFTRFTYGGVRFALLEDRKFKTGGDMRDDAGVVIPEADLQLLGTRQETMLAGMAVQGSGPPTVIVSQTMYSGMATDLNYKAAPYK
;
A
#
# COMPACT_ATOMS: atom_id res chain seq x y z
N MET A 1 32.04 -49.00 -22.51
CA MET A 1 30.76 -49.11 -23.26
C MET A 1 29.70 -49.19 -22.18
N SER A 2 28.92 -48.18 -21.83
CA SER A 2 28.32 -47.07 -22.58
C SER A 2 28.18 -45.82 -21.69
N ASP A 3 28.07 -44.67 -22.34
CA ASP A 3 28.21 -43.31 -21.82
C ASP A 3 27.17 -42.86 -20.78
N GLN A 4 27.68 -42.23 -19.72
CA GLN A 4 26.97 -41.22 -18.91
C GLN A 4 27.36 -39.84 -19.45
N GLN A 5 26.44 -39.12 -20.09
CA GLN A 5 26.62 -37.69 -20.37
C GLN A 5 25.98 -36.86 -19.26
N SER A 6 26.86 -36.22 -18.49
CA SER A 6 26.57 -35.11 -17.59
C SER A 6 26.23 -33.85 -18.38
N ILE A 7 25.08 -33.23 -18.10
CA ILE A 7 24.71 -31.93 -18.65
C ILE A 7 25.28 -30.84 -17.73
N ASN A 8 26.37 -30.21 -18.18
CA ASN A 8 26.95 -29.01 -17.57
C ASN A 8 26.13 -27.78 -18.00
N PHE A 9 25.50 -27.09 -17.04
CA PHE A 9 24.96 -25.75 -17.28
C PHE A 9 26.10 -24.72 -17.22
N ALA A 10 26.54 -24.23 -18.38
CA ALA A 10 27.49 -23.13 -18.48
C ALA A 10 26.80 -21.80 -18.12
N ARG A 11 27.37 -21.08 -17.15
CA ARG A 11 27.00 -19.70 -16.77
C ARG A 11 27.45 -18.74 -17.87
N VAL A 12 26.50 -18.07 -18.54
CA VAL A 12 26.81 -16.92 -19.41
C VAL A 12 27.00 -15.69 -18.54
N SER A 13 28.19 -15.08 -18.59
CA SER A 13 28.52 -13.86 -17.86
C SER A 13 28.36 -12.63 -18.76
N ARG A 14 28.11 -11.46 -18.15
CA ARG A 14 27.85 -10.15 -18.80
C ARG A 14 28.92 -9.66 -19.80
N ARG A 15 30.03 -10.38 -20.02
CA ARG A 15 31.11 -10.00 -20.93
C ARG A 15 30.96 -10.54 -22.37
N ASP A 16 30.15 -11.56 -22.59
CA ASP A 16 30.05 -12.20 -23.92
C ASP A 16 28.98 -11.55 -24.84
N PHE A 17 28.26 -10.54 -24.34
CA PHE A 17 27.23 -9.81 -25.10
C PHE A 17 27.78 -8.62 -25.92
N LEU A 18 29.07 -8.28 -25.81
CA LEU A 18 29.64 -7.06 -26.39
C LEU A 18 30.56 -7.26 -27.61
N LEU A 19 30.59 -8.43 -28.23
CA LEU A 19 31.49 -8.70 -29.38
C LEU A 19 30.79 -9.23 -30.66
N GLY A 20 29.48 -9.04 -30.80
CA GLY A 20 28.73 -9.57 -31.95
C GLY A 20 27.71 -8.60 -32.55
N ALA A 21 28.13 -7.39 -32.91
CA ALA A 21 27.31 -6.50 -33.74
C ALA A 21 28.19 -5.51 -34.50
N SER A 22 28.75 -5.95 -35.62
CA SER A 22 29.36 -5.08 -36.63
C SER A 22 28.61 -5.26 -37.93
N ALA A 23 28.12 -4.13 -38.46
CA ALA A 23 27.53 -3.92 -39.79
C ALA A 23 26.13 -4.50 -40.04
N ILE A 24 25.08 -3.65 -39.95
CA ILE A 24 24.28 -3.17 -41.10
C ILE A 24 23.76 -1.76 -40.73
N ALA A 25 24.08 -0.77 -41.56
CA ALA A 25 23.64 0.61 -41.43
C ALA A 25 22.18 0.76 -41.89
N GLY A 26 21.33 1.36 -41.05
CA GLY A 26 19.96 1.75 -41.38
C GLY A 26 19.49 2.80 -40.38
N THR A 27 19.32 4.04 -40.85
CA THR A 27 18.99 5.23 -40.09
C THR A 27 17.66 5.10 -39.33
N ALA A 28 17.74 4.96 -38.00
CA ALA A 28 16.66 5.28 -37.08
C ALA A 28 17.17 6.35 -36.11
N ALA A 29 16.45 7.47 -36.04
CA ALA A 29 16.81 8.63 -35.21
C ALA A 29 16.81 8.23 -33.73
N VAL A 30 18.00 8.10 -33.16
CA VAL A 30 18.22 7.95 -31.72
C VAL A 30 18.23 9.36 -31.13
N GLY A 31 17.10 9.78 -30.54
CA GLY A 31 17.04 10.99 -29.72
C GLY A 31 17.89 10.82 -28.46
N PRO A 32 18.57 11.86 -27.97
CA PRO A 32 19.58 11.73 -26.93
C PRO A 32 18.94 11.47 -25.55
N TRP A 33 18.98 10.21 -25.11
CA TRP A 33 19.01 9.85 -23.69
C TRP A 33 20.39 10.22 -23.14
N LEU A 34 20.62 11.51 -22.91
CA LEU A 34 21.71 11.95 -22.05
C LEU A 34 21.20 11.95 -20.62
N GLY A 35 21.81 11.08 -19.81
CA GLY A 35 21.56 10.97 -18.39
C GLY A 35 21.67 12.32 -17.70
N ALA A 36 20.59 12.74 -17.06
CA ALA A 36 20.60 13.85 -16.13
C ALA A 36 21.61 13.54 -15.01
N GLN A 37 22.55 14.46 -14.81
CA GLN A 37 23.38 14.51 -13.59
C GLN A 37 22.45 14.50 -12.36
N PRO A 38 22.82 13.83 -11.25
CA PRO A 38 22.04 13.91 -10.03
C PRO A 38 21.99 15.38 -9.60
N ALA A 39 20.79 15.97 -9.61
CA ALA A 39 20.56 17.29 -9.06
C ALA A 39 21.03 17.29 -7.60
N SER A 40 21.73 18.35 -7.19
CA SER A 40 22.06 18.58 -5.78
C SER A 40 20.78 18.41 -4.94
N ALA A 41 20.83 17.61 -3.87
CA ALA A 41 19.68 17.29 -3.01
C ALA A 41 19.11 18.51 -2.24
N GLN A 42 19.56 19.73 -2.55
CA GLN A 42 19.09 20.99 -2.01
C GLN A 42 17.72 21.35 -2.61
N GLY A 43 16.68 21.29 -1.79
CA GLY A 43 15.35 21.74 -2.18
C GLY A 43 14.38 21.69 -1.01
N ALA A 44 13.44 22.64 -0.98
CA ALA A 44 12.30 22.58 -0.08
C ALA A 44 11.31 21.53 -0.57
N LEU A 45 10.83 20.69 0.34
CA LEU A 45 9.70 19.81 0.12
C LEU A 45 8.44 20.60 0.49
N ALA A 46 7.55 20.79 -0.48
CA ALA A 46 6.37 21.62 -0.31
C ALA A 46 5.14 20.73 -0.12
N ALA A 47 4.38 21.02 0.95
CA ALA A 47 3.03 20.50 1.07
C ALA A 47 2.11 21.18 0.04
N ALA A 48 1.08 20.49 -0.43
CA ALA A 48 0.12 21.09 -1.34
C ALA A 48 -0.55 22.32 -0.67
N ALA A 49 -0.49 23.48 -1.34
CA ALA A 49 -1.01 24.75 -0.81
C ALA A 49 -2.52 24.89 -1.11
N VAL A 50 -3.34 24.06 -0.46
CA VAL A 50 -4.80 24.09 -0.59
C VAL A 50 -5.41 24.91 0.56
N THR A 51 -6.45 25.71 0.30
CA THR A 51 -7.08 26.57 1.32
C THR A 51 -8.03 25.81 2.27
N THR A 52 -8.48 24.64 1.84
CA THR A 52 -9.33 23.68 2.54
C THR A 52 -8.55 22.39 2.85
N ASP A 53 -9.07 21.56 3.76
CA ASP A 53 -8.40 20.31 4.13
C ASP A 53 -8.34 19.35 2.94
N ASP A 54 -7.12 18.94 2.60
CA ASP A 54 -6.85 17.87 1.65
C ASP A 54 -6.11 16.73 2.38
N ARG A 55 -6.46 15.47 2.08
CA ARG A 55 -5.84 14.28 2.70
C ARG A 55 -4.53 13.89 2.01
N TRP A 56 -4.30 14.33 0.78
CA TRP A 56 -3.04 14.10 0.08
C TRP A 56 -2.06 15.22 0.39
N LEU A 57 -1.04 14.89 1.18
CA LEU A 57 -0.05 15.86 1.66
C LEU A 57 0.86 16.41 0.54
N GLY A 58 0.93 15.70 -0.58
CA GLY A 58 1.79 15.97 -1.72
C GLY A 58 2.58 14.72 -2.14
N PRO A 59 3.27 14.78 -3.30
CA PRO A 59 3.96 13.63 -3.89
C PRO A 59 5.13 13.11 -3.06
N ASP A 60 5.74 13.96 -2.23
CA ASP A 60 6.92 13.64 -1.42
C ASP A 60 6.59 12.89 -0.12
N PHE A 61 5.31 12.73 0.22
CA PHE A 61 4.90 12.27 1.55
C PHE A 61 3.99 11.05 1.53
N TRP A 62 4.17 10.18 2.52
CA TRP A 62 3.21 9.14 2.89
C TRP A 62 2.74 9.34 4.33
N ALA A 63 1.44 9.53 4.52
CA ALA A 63 0.84 9.68 5.83
C ALA A 63 0.42 8.32 6.39
N ASN A 64 1.03 7.88 7.49
CA ASN A 64 0.55 6.69 8.19
C ASN A 64 -0.77 7.02 8.87
N ARG A 65 -1.83 6.36 8.36
CA ARG A 65 -3.26 6.66 8.56
C ARG A 65 -3.69 7.97 7.90
N LEU A 66 -4.26 7.88 6.70
CA LEU A 66 -4.70 9.03 5.91
C LEU A 66 -5.73 9.91 6.64
N GLN A 67 -6.57 9.32 7.49
CA GLN A 67 -7.59 10.05 8.25
C GLN A 67 -7.03 10.98 9.33
N ASP A 68 -5.77 10.79 9.72
CA ASP A 68 -5.14 11.53 10.83
C ASP A 68 -4.32 12.74 10.35
N TRP A 69 -4.24 12.96 9.05
CA TRP A 69 -3.47 14.05 8.44
C TRP A 69 -4.30 14.85 7.44
N VAL A 70 -4.01 16.15 7.37
CA VAL A 70 -4.51 17.05 6.33
C VAL A 70 -3.41 18.02 5.92
N THR A 71 -3.45 18.51 4.68
CA THR A 71 -2.79 19.75 4.30
C THR A 71 -3.82 20.89 4.22
N ARG A 72 -3.47 22.04 4.80
CA ARG A 72 -4.26 23.27 4.76
C ARG A 72 -3.34 24.48 4.84
N SER A 73 -3.49 25.42 3.91
CA SER A 73 -2.70 26.66 3.82
C SER A 73 -1.18 26.41 3.84
N GLY A 74 -0.73 25.38 3.11
CA GLY A 74 0.68 24.97 3.04
C GLY A 74 1.22 24.30 4.31
N LYS A 75 0.35 23.92 5.26
CA LYS A 75 0.73 23.21 6.48
C LYS A 75 0.25 21.76 6.44
N ILE A 76 1.15 20.83 6.73
CA ILE A 76 0.81 19.44 7.08
C ILE A 76 0.37 19.44 8.55
N THR A 77 -0.86 19.07 8.83
CA THR A 77 -1.46 19.15 10.16
C THR A 77 -1.96 17.79 10.61
N CYS A 78 -1.56 17.39 11.82
CA CYS A 78 -2.09 16.19 12.46
C CYS A 78 -3.47 16.52 13.08
N VAL A 79 -4.51 15.82 12.62
CA VAL A 79 -5.91 15.97 13.03
C VAL A 79 -6.45 14.74 13.78
N ALA A 80 -5.57 13.84 14.20
CA ALA A 80 -5.92 12.62 14.94
C ALA A 80 -6.86 12.90 16.13
N VAL A 81 -7.86 12.01 16.30
CA VAL A 81 -8.87 12.09 17.36
C VAL A 81 -8.27 11.77 18.73
N SER A 82 -8.79 12.41 19.78
CA SER A 82 -8.35 12.24 21.18
C SER A 82 -8.28 10.76 21.60
N GLY A 83 -7.28 10.39 22.39
CA GLY A 83 -7.04 8.98 22.81
C GLY A 83 -6.32 8.11 21.77
N ASN A 84 -6.11 8.60 20.55
CA ASN A 84 -5.42 7.89 19.47
C ASN A 84 -4.35 8.77 18.78
N ARG A 85 -3.67 9.62 19.54
CA ARG A 85 -2.79 10.68 19.01
C ARG A 85 -1.29 10.39 19.14
N LEU A 86 -0.94 9.20 19.60
CA LEU A 86 0.46 8.83 19.80
C LEU A 86 1.12 8.48 18.46
N GLY A 87 2.34 8.98 18.29
CA GLY A 87 3.29 8.54 17.25
C GLY A 87 2.77 8.65 15.81
N ARG A 88 2.02 9.70 15.45
CA ARG A 88 1.62 9.89 14.05
C ARG A 88 2.80 10.32 13.22
N THR A 89 3.02 9.61 12.13
CA THR A 89 4.13 9.86 11.21
C THR A 89 3.63 10.24 9.80
N ALA A 90 4.32 11.21 9.20
CA ALA A 90 4.23 11.53 7.77
C ALA A 90 5.63 11.36 7.17
N SER A 91 5.86 10.23 6.52
CA SER A 91 7.14 9.78 5.99
C SER A 91 7.50 10.52 4.70
N VAL A 92 8.77 10.84 4.53
CA VAL A 92 9.31 11.43 3.30
C VAL A 92 9.72 10.31 2.35
N LEU A 93 9.22 10.35 1.11
CA LEU A 93 9.42 9.32 0.10
C LEU A 93 10.62 9.59 -0.80
N THR A 94 10.86 10.87 -1.10
CA THR A 94 11.78 11.32 -2.15
C THR A 94 13.16 11.70 -1.63
N ARG A 95 13.43 11.43 -0.35
CA ARG A 95 14.71 11.69 0.33
C ARG A 95 15.02 10.59 1.34
N ASN A 96 16.29 10.24 1.47
CA ASN A 96 16.80 9.31 2.49
C ASN A 96 18.10 9.84 3.10
N LEU A 97 18.44 9.35 4.28
CA LEU A 97 19.73 9.58 4.93
C LEU A 97 20.67 8.40 4.68
N THR A 98 21.94 8.67 4.37
CA THR A 98 22.96 7.64 4.04
C THR A 98 24.00 7.41 5.14
N GLY A 99 23.86 8.11 6.27
CA GLY A 99 24.88 8.17 7.32
C GLY A 99 25.99 9.18 7.07
N GLY A 100 25.93 9.99 6.01
CA GLY A 100 26.80 11.17 5.84
C GLY A 100 26.34 12.37 6.69
N ALA A 101 27.06 13.49 6.60
CA ALA A 101 26.64 14.72 7.26
C ALA A 101 25.38 15.32 6.61
N PHE A 102 24.41 15.72 7.42
CA PHE A 102 23.11 16.20 6.94
C PHE A 102 22.56 17.34 7.79
N LYS A 103 21.61 18.07 7.23
CA LYS A 103 20.78 19.04 7.94
C LYS A 103 19.33 18.93 7.49
N LEU A 104 18.43 18.78 8.45
CA LEU A 104 16.98 18.86 8.26
C LEU A 104 16.45 20.11 8.95
N GLN A 105 15.64 20.91 8.27
CA GLN A 105 14.98 22.06 8.89
C GLN A 105 13.49 22.05 8.58
N ILE A 106 12.68 22.42 9.57
CA ILE A 106 11.24 22.55 9.39
C ILE A 106 10.66 23.67 10.26
N ARG A 107 9.59 24.29 9.80
CA ARG A 107 8.77 25.17 10.63
C ARG A 107 7.58 24.40 11.16
N MET A 108 7.30 24.58 12.45
CA MET A 108 6.23 23.86 13.12
C MET A 108 5.57 24.71 14.21
N GLY A 109 4.43 24.22 14.69
CA GLY A 109 3.74 24.83 15.83
C GLY A 109 2.61 23.96 16.35
N THR A 110 1.91 24.47 17.36
CA THR A 110 0.84 23.77 18.06
C THR A 110 -0.50 24.01 17.38
N GLN A 111 -1.20 22.93 17.04
CA GLN A 111 -2.58 22.95 16.53
C GLN A 111 -3.58 22.87 17.70
N ILE A 112 -3.45 21.84 18.53
CA ILE A 112 -4.21 21.67 19.78
C ILE A 112 -3.21 21.71 20.93
N LEU A 113 -3.43 22.61 21.89
CA LEU A 113 -2.60 22.72 23.09
C LEU A 113 -2.82 21.47 23.97
N GLY A 114 -1.73 20.91 24.50
CA GLY A 114 -1.76 19.72 25.34
C GLY A 114 -0.38 19.14 25.55
N THR A 115 -0.31 17.96 26.15
CA THR A 115 0.92 17.21 26.34
C THR A 115 1.30 16.48 25.06
N GLY A 116 2.61 16.37 24.81
CA GLY A 116 3.14 15.70 23.64
C GLY A 116 4.44 16.30 23.13
N PHE A 117 4.79 15.97 21.90
CA PHE A 117 5.96 16.45 21.18
C PHE A 117 5.74 16.41 19.66
N SER A 118 6.52 17.22 18.95
CA SER A 118 6.62 17.16 17.49
C SER A 118 8.06 17.31 17.01
N GLY A 119 8.38 16.79 15.82
CA GLY A 119 9.70 16.96 15.24
C GLY A 119 9.97 15.95 14.14
N PHE A 120 11.16 15.35 14.16
CA PHE A 120 11.60 14.34 13.22
C PHE A 120 11.62 12.94 13.83
N LEU A 121 11.34 11.94 13.01
CA LEU A 121 11.75 10.56 13.21
C LEU A 121 12.77 10.22 12.12
N ILE A 122 13.98 9.80 12.46
CA ILE A 122 15.06 9.54 11.50
C ILE A 122 15.58 8.10 11.61
N GLY A 123 16.15 7.58 10.52
CA GLY A 123 16.69 6.22 10.49
C GLY A 123 15.60 5.16 10.52
N THR A 124 14.50 5.38 9.79
CA THR A 124 13.39 4.42 9.72
C THR A 124 13.73 3.28 8.77
N GLY A 125 13.42 2.06 9.20
CA GLY A 125 13.67 0.82 8.46
C GLY A 125 15.11 0.31 8.58
N GLU A 126 15.33 -0.94 8.16
CA GLU A 126 16.67 -1.54 8.14
C GLU A 126 17.52 -0.92 7.01
N PRO A 127 18.84 -0.77 7.20
CA PRO A 127 19.72 -0.33 6.12
C PRO A 127 19.54 -1.18 4.84
N GLY A 128 19.27 -0.51 3.72
CA GLY A 128 19.06 -1.18 2.43
C GLY A 128 17.65 -1.73 2.19
N THR A 129 16.70 -1.52 3.11
CA THR A 129 15.28 -1.88 2.89
C THR A 129 14.64 -1.04 1.76
N ASP A 130 13.59 -1.58 1.13
CA ASP A 130 12.73 -0.78 0.26
C ASP A 130 12.09 0.38 1.04
N TYR A 131 12.10 1.57 0.44
CA TYR A 131 11.60 2.81 1.04
C TYR A 131 10.12 2.74 1.42
N ARG A 132 9.31 1.92 0.73
CA ARG A 132 7.90 1.69 1.07
C ARG A 132 7.76 1.07 2.44
N ARG A 133 8.65 0.15 2.81
CA ARG A 133 8.68 -0.46 4.16
C ARG A 133 9.05 0.60 5.20
N ALA A 134 10.11 1.36 4.95
CA ALA A 134 10.56 2.44 5.85
C ALA A 134 9.49 3.54 6.03
N ALA A 135 8.67 3.78 5.00
CA ALA A 135 7.57 4.75 5.06
C ALA A 135 6.43 4.31 5.99
N LEU A 136 6.30 3.02 6.31
CA LEU A 136 5.26 2.47 7.18
C LEU A 136 5.62 2.43 8.67
N VAL A 137 6.77 2.99 9.06
CA VAL A 137 7.13 3.12 10.48
C VAL A 137 6.11 4.02 11.19
N GLY A 138 5.37 3.42 12.12
CA GLY A 138 4.18 3.97 12.76
C GLY A 138 4.44 4.45 14.18
N ALA A 139 3.43 4.29 15.04
CA ALA A 139 3.49 4.77 16.41
C ALA A 139 4.23 3.82 17.35
N ALA A 140 4.08 2.51 17.18
CA ALA A 140 4.73 1.53 18.06
C ALA A 140 6.24 1.55 17.84
N SER A 141 7.03 1.64 18.91
CA SER A 141 8.48 1.42 18.84
C SER A 141 8.79 -0.05 18.59
N GLY A 142 9.94 -0.32 17.98
CA GLY A 142 10.43 -1.68 17.74
C GLY A 142 11.63 -1.68 16.82
N THR A 143 12.27 -2.83 16.67
CA THR A 143 13.48 -3.01 15.86
C THR A 143 13.34 -2.31 14.51
N ALA A 144 14.35 -1.49 14.17
CA ALA A 144 14.39 -0.62 12.99
C ALA A 144 13.35 0.53 12.96
N GLY A 145 12.80 0.93 14.10
CA GLY A 145 11.92 2.10 14.21
C GLY A 145 12.66 3.45 14.09
N GLY A 146 13.93 3.51 14.49
CA GLY A 146 14.78 4.69 14.33
C GLY A 146 14.89 5.54 15.61
N LEU A 147 15.07 6.86 15.42
CA LEU A 147 15.34 7.82 16.49
C LEU A 147 14.41 9.03 16.41
N LEU A 148 13.70 9.31 17.50
CA LEU A 148 12.85 10.50 17.62
C LEU A 148 13.69 11.71 18.04
N CYS A 149 13.63 12.78 17.26
CA CYS A 149 14.31 14.06 17.49
C CYS A 149 13.24 15.16 17.62
N VAL A 150 12.84 15.51 18.84
CA VAL A 150 11.52 16.12 19.09
C VAL A 150 11.58 17.35 19.99
N TYR A 151 10.62 18.25 19.82
CA TYR A 151 10.36 19.42 20.65
C TYR A 151 9.09 19.18 21.49
N GLY A 152 9.28 19.08 22.81
CA GLY A 152 8.21 18.78 23.77
C GLY A 152 7.24 19.93 23.99
N SER A 153 6.04 19.63 24.47
CA SER A 153 5.04 20.61 24.92
C SER A 153 5.55 21.56 26.01
N ASP A 154 6.59 21.14 26.73
CA ASP A 154 7.32 21.93 27.72
C ASP A 154 8.40 22.85 27.10
N GLY A 155 8.52 22.90 25.78
CA GLY A 155 9.47 23.78 25.11
C GLY A 155 10.90 23.26 25.03
N VAL A 156 11.15 22.00 25.41
CA VAL A 156 12.50 21.44 25.45
C VAL A 156 12.69 20.42 24.34
N VAL A 157 13.78 20.57 23.57
CA VAL A 157 14.19 19.60 22.55
C VAL A 157 14.87 18.38 23.18
N ARG A 158 14.57 17.19 22.66
CA ARG A 158 15.04 15.90 23.20
C ARG A 158 15.25 14.86 22.10
N PHE A 159 16.04 13.85 22.42
CA PHE A 159 16.14 12.61 21.68
C PHE A 159 15.39 11.50 22.43
N ARG A 160 14.64 10.66 21.73
CA ARG A 160 13.87 9.56 22.32
C ARG A 160 14.04 8.26 21.53
N GLU A 161 14.06 7.15 22.26
CA GLU A 161 14.16 5.81 21.69
C GLU A 161 12.88 5.44 20.92
N HIS A 162 13.04 4.79 19.78
CA HIS A 162 11.93 4.25 18.99
C HIS A 162 12.19 2.81 18.51
N THR A 163 13.13 2.11 19.14
CA THR A 163 13.47 0.71 18.84
C THR A 163 13.07 -0.29 19.91
N ASP A 164 12.48 0.15 21.03
CA ASP A 164 12.04 -0.73 22.12
C ASP A 164 10.84 -1.59 21.71
N GLU A 165 11.07 -2.89 21.54
CA GLU A 165 10.05 -3.89 21.20
C GLU A 165 9.05 -4.14 22.34
N VAL A 166 9.45 -3.92 23.59
CA VAL A 166 8.65 -4.25 24.79
C VAL A 166 7.80 -3.06 25.20
N ASN A 167 8.42 -1.90 25.39
CA ASN A 167 7.74 -0.69 25.86
C ASN A 167 7.42 0.26 24.71
N GLN A 168 6.65 -0.25 23.74
CA GLN A 168 6.53 0.34 22.39
C GLN A 168 6.03 1.79 22.37
N PHE A 169 5.31 2.26 23.39
CA PHE A 169 4.73 3.60 23.44
C PHE A 169 5.33 4.51 24.51
N THR A 170 6.40 4.08 25.17
CA THR A 170 7.05 4.86 26.24
C THR A 170 7.93 5.98 25.68
N TYR A 171 8.57 5.76 24.52
CA TYR A 171 9.51 6.69 23.89
C TYR A 171 10.52 7.26 24.89
N ALA A 172 11.28 6.37 25.52
CA ALA A 172 12.20 6.73 26.60
C ALA A 172 13.19 7.81 26.14
N GLU A 173 13.43 8.81 26.99
CA GLU A 173 14.38 9.87 26.69
C GLU A 173 15.81 9.32 26.67
N ILE A 174 16.58 9.70 25.66
CA ILE A 174 17.99 9.35 25.54
C ILE A 174 18.80 10.49 26.18
N PRO A 175 19.69 10.20 27.15
CA PRO A 175 20.54 11.22 27.76
C PRO A 175 21.29 12.05 26.71
N SER A 176 21.17 13.38 26.81
CA SER A 176 21.80 14.34 25.91
C SER A 176 22.09 15.64 26.67
N THR A 177 23.02 16.45 26.16
CA THR A 177 23.30 17.76 26.77
C THR A 177 22.28 18.78 26.28
N VAL A 178 21.44 19.28 27.18
CA VAL A 178 20.35 20.21 26.88
C VAL A 178 20.66 21.61 27.41
N SER A 179 20.31 22.64 26.63
CA SER A 179 20.46 24.06 26.98
C SER A 179 19.32 24.91 26.39
N GLY A 180 19.18 26.16 26.85
CA GLY A 180 18.12 27.08 26.42
C GLY A 180 17.09 27.36 27.52
N THR A 181 16.11 28.21 27.22
CA THR A 181 15.09 28.66 28.19
C THR A 181 13.90 27.70 28.31
N GLY A 182 13.64 26.91 27.26
CA GLY A 182 12.57 25.92 27.24
C GLY A 182 11.17 26.47 27.57
N PRO A 183 10.66 27.49 26.84
CA PRO A 183 9.36 28.06 27.16
C PRO A 183 8.23 27.11 26.74
N ALA A 184 7.26 26.93 27.62
CA ALA A 184 6.07 26.14 27.33
C ALA A 184 5.41 26.58 26.01
N ARG A 185 4.97 25.59 25.22
CA ARG A 185 4.44 25.83 23.88
C ARG A 185 3.11 26.57 23.93
N THR A 186 2.84 27.38 22.90
CA THR A 186 1.57 28.10 22.76
C THR A 186 0.96 27.88 21.36
N LYS A 187 -0.33 28.15 21.20
CA LYS A 187 -0.99 28.07 19.87
C LYS A 187 -0.47 29.12 18.87
N ALA A 188 0.05 30.24 19.36
CA ALA A 188 0.57 31.31 18.53
C ALA A 188 2.03 31.09 18.10
N GLU A 189 2.69 30.06 18.63
CA GLU A 189 4.10 29.82 18.37
C GLU A 189 4.38 29.54 16.88
N GLN A 190 5.57 29.94 16.47
CA GLN A 190 6.17 29.58 15.19
C GLN A 190 7.62 29.21 15.49
N VAL A 191 7.90 27.91 15.47
CA VAL A 191 9.21 27.36 15.84
C VAL A 191 9.91 26.88 14.58
N GLU A 192 11.16 27.27 14.40
CA GLU A 192 12.06 26.64 13.44
C GLU A 192 12.86 25.56 14.18
N LEU A 193 12.72 24.32 13.73
CA LEU A 193 13.46 23.17 14.25
C LEU A 193 14.53 22.76 13.23
N SER A 194 15.78 22.76 13.66
CA SER A 194 16.93 22.29 12.88
C SER A 194 17.53 21.06 13.52
N LEU A 195 17.76 20.01 12.73
CA LEU A 195 18.53 18.84 13.12
C LEU A 195 19.76 18.74 12.23
N ASP A 196 20.93 18.91 12.85
CA ASP A 196 22.23 18.85 12.19
C ASP A 196 22.94 17.56 12.61
N GLY A 197 23.32 16.73 11.63
CA GLY A 197 24.12 15.53 11.81
C GLY A 197 25.53 15.73 11.27
N VAL A 198 26.53 15.66 12.14
CA VAL A 198 27.95 15.79 11.77
C VAL A 198 28.66 14.48 12.06
N VAL A 199 29.34 13.94 11.04
CA VAL A 199 30.10 12.70 11.14
C VAL A 199 31.55 13.03 11.45
N GLY A 200 32.03 12.59 12.60
CA GLY A 200 33.41 12.71 13.04
C GLY A 200 34.30 11.54 12.56
N SER A 201 35.57 11.58 12.95
CA SER A 201 36.53 10.50 12.69
C SER A 201 36.02 9.16 13.22
N GLY A 202 36.15 8.09 12.43
CA GLY A 202 35.71 6.73 12.82
C GLY A 202 34.21 6.46 12.63
N GLY A 203 33.46 7.36 11.96
CA GLY A 203 32.04 7.16 11.67
C GLY A 203 31.11 7.45 12.84
N THR A 204 31.60 8.11 13.88
CA THR A 204 30.78 8.57 15.01
C THR A 204 29.98 9.80 14.61
N LEU A 205 28.68 9.78 14.91
CA LEU A 205 27.74 10.84 14.61
C LEU A 205 27.49 11.70 15.86
N THR A 206 27.53 13.01 15.66
CA THR A 206 27.00 14.01 16.60
C THR A 206 25.74 14.61 16.00
N LEU A 207 24.63 14.52 16.73
CA LEU A 207 23.36 15.14 16.39
C LEU A 207 23.16 16.38 17.24
N THR A 208 22.81 17.49 16.60
CA THR A 208 22.42 18.74 17.27
C THR A 208 21.01 19.10 16.86
N LEU A 209 20.08 19.07 17.80
CA LEU A 209 18.70 19.49 17.61
C LEU A 209 18.53 20.89 18.21
N THR A 210 18.06 21.85 17.42
CA THR A 210 17.91 23.25 17.83
C THR A 210 16.52 23.75 17.49
N ALA A 211 15.83 24.33 18.48
CA ALA A 211 14.57 25.04 18.31
C ALA A 211 14.80 26.55 18.49
N THR A 212 14.36 27.35 17.52
CA THR A 212 14.41 28.81 17.56
C THR A 212 13.05 29.43 17.28
N THR A 213 12.86 30.69 17.69
CA THR A 213 11.74 31.51 17.17
C THR A 213 11.93 31.80 15.69
N ALA A 214 10.88 32.31 15.04
CA ALA A 214 10.96 32.83 13.67
C ALA A 214 12.00 33.96 13.47
N THR A 215 12.40 34.64 14.55
CA THR A 215 13.45 35.69 14.53
C THR A 215 14.85 35.14 14.82
N GLY A 216 15.00 33.83 14.98
CA GLY A 216 16.28 33.16 15.25
C GLY A 216 16.69 33.12 16.73
N THR A 217 15.84 33.54 17.66
CA THR A 217 16.14 33.47 19.09
C THR A 217 16.12 32.02 19.56
N LEU A 218 17.18 31.58 20.25
CA LEU A 218 17.29 30.22 20.78
C LEU A 218 16.22 29.96 21.86
N LEU A 219 15.44 28.90 21.66
CA LEU A 219 14.47 28.39 22.64
C LEU A 219 15.04 27.21 23.41
N SER A 220 15.56 26.22 22.68
CA SER A 220 16.15 25.02 23.27
C SER A 220 17.11 24.34 22.30
N LYS A 221 18.16 23.71 22.82
CA LYS A 221 19.16 22.95 22.05
C LYS A 221 19.55 21.69 22.80
N ALA A 222 19.61 20.56 22.10
CA ALA A 222 20.10 19.28 22.61
C ALA A 222 21.23 18.74 21.72
N VAL A 223 22.27 18.19 22.33
CA VAL A 223 23.39 17.54 21.63
C VAL A 223 23.51 16.09 22.08
N LEU A 224 23.47 15.17 21.12
CA LEU A 224 23.67 13.74 21.32
C LEU A 224 24.92 13.29 20.56
N THR A 225 25.85 12.64 21.25
CA THR A 225 27.14 12.19 20.70
C THR A 225 27.28 10.67 20.83
N GLY A 226 28.28 10.09 20.17
CA GLY A 226 28.68 8.70 20.40
C GLY A 226 27.84 7.65 19.66
N ARG A 227 26.94 8.04 18.73
CA ARG A 227 26.20 7.08 17.92
C ARG A 227 26.95 6.71 16.64
N SER A 228 26.65 5.54 16.09
CA SER A 228 27.09 5.21 14.72
C SER A 228 26.32 6.05 13.71
N ALA A 229 27.01 6.61 12.72
CA ALA A 229 26.41 7.23 11.55
C ALA A 229 25.38 6.33 10.84
N GLN A 230 25.61 5.03 10.83
CA GLN A 230 24.69 4.08 10.20
C GLN A 230 23.39 3.87 10.99
N SER A 231 23.35 4.28 12.26
CA SER A 231 22.14 4.17 13.09
C SER A 231 21.00 5.13 12.70
N VAL A 232 21.29 6.09 11.81
CA VAL A 232 20.32 7.05 11.29
C VAL A 232 20.16 6.97 9.77
N ALA A 233 20.81 6.00 9.12
CA ALA A 233 20.61 5.75 7.70
C ALA A 233 19.23 5.14 7.47
N GLY A 234 18.59 5.49 6.35
CA GLY A 234 17.23 5.07 6.02
C GLY A 234 16.28 6.23 5.76
N GLY A 235 14.99 5.98 5.96
CA GLY A 235 13.96 6.99 5.80
C GLY A 235 13.91 7.98 6.97
N PHE A 236 13.16 9.05 6.77
CA PHE A 236 12.78 9.94 7.86
C PHE A 236 11.35 10.45 7.67
N ALA A 237 10.74 10.88 8.77
CA ALA A 237 9.36 11.30 8.83
C ALA A 237 9.19 12.52 9.74
N LEU A 238 8.08 13.23 9.54
CA LEU A 238 7.55 14.16 10.51
C LEU A 238 6.77 13.39 11.56
N VAL A 239 6.92 13.76 12.84
CA VAL A 239 6.20 13.10 13.93
C VAL A 239 5.38 14.09 14.74
N SER A 240 4.10 13.77 14.96
CA SER A 240 3.20 14.43 15.91
C SER A 240 2.70 13.39 16.90
N SER A 241 3.03 13.56 18.19
CA SER A 241 2.69 12.58 19.21
C SER A 241 2.26 13.27 20.49
N GLY A 242 1.08 12.97 21.02
CA GLY A 242 0.67 13.54 22.31
C GLY A 242 -0.71 13.09 22.74
N PRO A 243 -0.95 12.69 24.00
CA PRO A 243 -2.29 12.29 24.45
C PRO A 243 -3.35 13.36 24.18
N THR A 244 -2.98 14.64 24.36
CA THR A 244 -3.90 15.78 24.22
C THR A 244 -3.44 16.81 23.21
N GLY A 245 -2.14 16.94 22.92
CA GLY A 245 -1.60 17.89 21.94
C GLY A 245 -1.56 17.35 20.50
N THR A 246 -1.74 18.24 19.53
CA THR A 246 -1.44 17.97 18.10
C THR A 246 -0.71 19.14 17.46
N PHE A 247 0.03 18.86 16.38
CA PHE A 247 0.99 19.80 15.81
C PHE A 247 0.84 19.91 14.29
N TRP A 248 1.36 21.00 13.73
CA TRP A 248 1.44 21.24 12.30
C TRP A 248 2.90 21.53 11.87
N PHE A 249 3.18 21.30 10.59
CA PHE A 249 4.49 21.41 9.97
C PHE A 249 4.40 22.13 8.61
N ARG A 250 5.46 22.80 8.18
CA ARG A 250 5.61 23.42 6.85
C ARG A 250 7.07 23.66 6.51
N ASP A 251 7.34 23.96 5.25
CA ASP A 251 8.65 24.40 4.77
C ASP A 251 9.79 23.43 5.15
N LEU A 252 9.57 22.12 5.00
CA LEU A 252 10.59 21.10 5.25
C LEU A 252 11.73 21.24 4.21
N THR A 253 12.96 21.26 4.68
CA THR A 253 14.15 21.25 3.83
C THR A 253 15.15 20.20 4.32
N SER A 254 15.91 19.64 3.37
CA SER A 254 16.99 18.69 3.65
C SER A 254 18.22 19.08 2.84
N SER A 255 19.41 19.00 3.43
CA SER A 255 20.68 19.29 2.74
C SER A 255 21.86 18.54 3.38
N GLY A 256 23.02 18.58 2.72
CA GLY A 256 24.25 17.91 3.16
C GLY A 256 24.57 16.66 2.34
N ALA A 257 25.83 16.21 2.40
CA ALA A 257 26.32 15.07 1.64
C ALA A 257 25.69 13.72 2.06
N GLY A 258 25.08 13.67 3.25
CA GLY A 258 24.35 12.52 3.78
C GLY A 258 22.89 12.41 3.35
N VAL A 259 22.40 13.29 2.46
CA VAL A 259 21.02 13.29 1.96
C VAL A 259 20.99 12.85 0.50
N GLU A 260 20.28 11.75 0.23
CA GLU A 260 20.02 11.26 -1.12
C GLU A 260 18.67 11.74 -1.66
N SER A 261 18.59 11.92 -2.98
CA SER A 261 17.42 12.42 -3.71
C SER A 261 16.82 11.35 -4.61
N HIS A 262 15.52 11.12 -4.49
CA HIS A 262 14.76 10.11 -5.20
C HIS A 262 13.41 10.63 -5.74
N PRO A 263 13.40 11.59 -6.69
CA PRO A 263 12.16 12.15 -7.24
C PRO A 263 11.27 11.08 -7.90
N GLU A 264 11.84 9.99 -8.40
CA GLU A 264 11.13 8.85 -8.97
C GLU A 264 10.21 8.11 -7.97
N ARG A 265 10.41 8.32 -6.67
CA ARG A 265 9.60 7.72 -5.59
C ARG A 265 8.33 8.50 -5.27
N ALA A 266 8.15 9.67 -5.89
CA ALA A 266 6.95 10.48 -5.76
C ALA A 266 5.67 9.67 -5.99
N LEU A 267 4.63 9.96 -5.20
CA LEU A 267 3.36 9.21 -5.25
C LEU A 267 2.15 10.14 -5.39
N GLY A 268 1.34 9.89 -6.42
CA GLY A 268 0.12 10.63 -6.70
C GLY A 268 0.27 11.72 -7.78
N PRO A 269 -0.82 12.37 -8.20
CA PRO A 269 -2.18 12.18 -7.70
C PRO A 269 -2.76 10.81 -8.08
N ILE A 270 -2.33 10.23 -9.21
CA ILE A 270 -2.69 8.86 -9.61
C ILE A 270 -1.72 7.89 -8.92
N VAL A 271 -2.25 6.97 -8.10
CA VAL A 271 -1.46 5.98 -7.36
C VAL A 271 -1.05 4.82 -8.27
N GLY A 272 -2.00 4.37 -9.08
CA GLY A 272 -1.83 3.27 -10.02
C GLY A 272 -3.13 2.98 -10.77
N THR A 273 -3.04 2.01 -11.67
CA THR A 273 -4.18 1.54 -12.47
C THR A 273 -4.30 0.03 -12.39
N LEU A 274 -5.52 -0.44 -12.55
CA LEU A 274 -5.87 -1.84 -12.79
C LEU A 274 -6.70 -1.89 -14.07
N PHE A 275 -6.47 -2.86 -14.94
CA PHE A 275 -7.23 -2.97 -16.19
C PHE A 275 -7.47 -4.42 -16.59
N SER A 276 -8.54 -4.66 -17.35
CA SER A 276 -8.79 -5.94 -18.02
C SER A 276 -9.19 -5.71 -19.48
N VAL A 277 -8.93 -6.70 -20.32
CA VAL A 277 -9.35 -6.71 -21.73
C VAL A 277 -10.16 -7.96 -21.98
N ALA A 278 -11.39 -7.80 -22.47
CA ALA A 278 -12.28 -8.91 -22.79
C ALA A 278 -13.26 -8.52 -23.90
N GLY A 279 -13.40 -9.37 -24.92
CA GLY A 279 -14.43 -9.20 -25.95
C GLY A 279 -14.35 -7.91 -26.77
N GLY A 280 -13.13 -7.37 -26.97
CA GLY A 280 -12.94 -6.08 -27.64
C GLY A 280 -13.17 -4.85 -26.76
N THR A 281 -13.39 -5.05 -25.45
CA THR A 281 -13.51 -3.96 -24.47
C THR A 281 -12.30 -3.93 -23.55
N LEU A 282 -11.72 -2.74 -23.37
CA LEU A 282 -10.79 -2.42 -22.28
C LEU A 282 -11.57 -1.71 -21.17
N LYS A 283 -11.45 -2.21 -19.94
CA LYS A 283 -11.90 -1.52 -18.73
C LYS A 283 -10.72 -1.22 -17.83
N MET A 284 -10.68 -0.03 -17.25
CA MET A 284 -9.59 0.41 -16.40
C MET A 284 -10.10 1.20 -15.19
N THR A 285 -9.61 0.88 -14.01
CA THR A 285 -9.75 1.69 -12.81
C THR A 285 -8.48 2.49 -12.63
N ALA A 286 -8.58 3.82 -12.61
CA ALA A 286 -7.52 4.69 -12.15
C ALA A 286 -7.78 5.09 -10.70
N GLN A 287 -6.86 4.74 -9.80
CA GLN A 287 -6.96 5.05 -8.38
C GLN A 287 -6.21 6.34 -8.06
N ILE A 288 -6.91 7.27 -7.43
CA ILE A 288 -6.39 8.59 -7.06
C ILE A 288 -6.11 8.60 -5.55
N MET A 289 -5.08 9.34 -5.14
CA MET A 289 -4.86 9.66 -3.73
C MET A 289 -6.10 10.36 -3.18
N PRO A 290 -6.51 10.10 -1.92
CA PRO A 290 -7.62 10.83 -1.31
C PRO A 290 -7.30 12.32 -1.28
N THR A 291 -8.01 13.08 -2.10
CA THR A 291 -7.78 14.51 -2.30
C THR A 291 -9.08 15.28 -2.23
N LEU A 292 -9.02 16.59 -2.02
CA LEU A 292 -10.24 17.38 -2.19
C LEU A 292 -10.60 17.42 -3.67
N LEU A 293 -11.68 16.71 -4.03
CA LEU A 293 -12.22 16.70 -5.38
C LEU A 293 -13.03 17.96 -5.65
N GLN A 294 -12.84 18.54 -6.82
CA GLN A 294 -13.65 19.63 -7.35
C GLN A 294 -14.65 19.11 -8.38
N ALA A 295 -15.76 19.85 -8.58
CA ALA A 295 -16.72 19.49 -9.62
C ALA A 295 -16.03 19.47 -10.99
N GLY A 296 -16.15 18.34 -11.71
CA GLY A 296 -15.49 18.14 -13.00
C GLY A 296 -14.08 17.53 -12.94
N ASP A 297 -13.54 17.28 -11.74
CA ASP A 297 -12.31 16.52 -11.59
C ASP A 297 -12.44 15.14 -12.27
N SER A 298 -11.48 14.86 -13.15
CA SER A 298 -11.54 13.73 -14.05
C SER A 298 -10.15 13.24 -14.43
N VAL A 299 -10.12 12.05 -15.00
CA VAL A 299 -8.94 11.48 -15.64
C VAL A 299 -9.26 11.06 -17.06
N SER A 300 -8.27 11.10 -17.93
CA SER A 300 -8.38 10.67 -19.32
C SER A 300 -7.38 9.55 -19.61
N LEU A 301 -7.89 8.45 -20.18
CA LEU A 301 -7.07 7.41 -20.81
C LEU A 301 -6.61 7.91 -22.18
N GLN A 302 -5.30 7.98 -22.37
CA GLN A 302 -4.68 8.29 -23.64
C GLN A 302 -3.80 7.13 -24.09
N VAL A 303 -3.83 6.83 -25.38
CA VAL A 303 -3.07 5.74 -25.98
C VAL A 303 -2.14 6.29 -27.04
N SER A 304 -0.92 5.77 -27.07
CA SER A 304 0.11 6.20 -28.04
C SER A 304 -0.29 5.80 -29.46
N ASN A 305 -0.05 6.70 -30.40
CA ASN A 305 -0.21 6.44 -31.84
C ASN A 305 1.09 5.91 -32.49
N GLY A 306 2.14 5.62 -31.71
CA GLY A 306 3.44 5.12 -32.20
C GLY A 306 4.37 6.17 -32.83
N SER A 307 3.85 7.35 -33.19
CA SER A 307 4.62 8.47 -33.78
C SER A 307 4.96 9.59 -32.77
N GLY A 308 4.85 9.29 -31.47
CA GLY A 308 5.02 10.26 -30.38
C GLY A 308 3.76 11.05 -30.02
N GLY A 309 2.65 10.85 -30.73
CA GLY A 309 1.35 11.43 -30.40
C GLY A 309 0.50 10.54 -29.49
N TRP A 310 -0.49 11.16 -28.84
CA TRP A 310 -1.42 10.51 -27.91
C TRP A 310 -2.85 10.78 -28.34
N THR A 311 -3.71 9.77 -28.28
CA THR A 311 -5.15 9.88 -28.57
C THR A 311 -5.94 9.56 -27.32
N THR A 312 -6.82 10.47 -26.89
CA THR A 312 -7.76 10.22 -25.78
C THR A 312 -8.79 9.19 -26.23
N ARG A 313 -8.88 8.08 -25.48
CA ARG A 313 -9.82 6.98 -25.72
C ARG A 313 -11.04 7.06 -24.81
N SER A 314 -10.86 7.55 -23.58
CA SER A 314 -11.91 7.67 -22.58
C SER A 314 -11.58 8.79 -21.60
N THR A 315 -12.60 9.43 -21.04
CA THR A 315 -12.50 10.34 -19.89
C THR A 315 -13.56 9.96 -18.87
N ALA A 316 -13.18 9.95 -17.59
CA ALA A 316 -14.09 9.60 -16.50
C ALA A 316 -13.93 10.57 -15.33
N THR A 317 -15.05 10.93 -14.70
CA THR A 317 -15.03 11.68 -13.44
C THR A 317 -14.51 10.80 -12.30
N ILE A 318 -13.88 11.44 -11.31
CA ILE A 318 -13.42 10.74 -10.11
C ILE A 318 -14.60 10.58 -9.15
N GLY A 319 -14.96 9.34 -8.85
CA GLY A 319 -16.12 9.01 -8.01
C GLY A 319 -15.75 8.64 -6.56
N PRO A 320 -16.73 8.11 -5.80
CA PRO A 320 -16.52 7.54 -4.47
C PRO A 320 -15.35 6.54 -4.44
N GLY A 321 -14.59 6.49 -3.34
CA GLY A 321 -13.36 5.71 -3.25
C GLY A 321 -12.17 6.33 -4.00
N PHE A 322 -12.30 7.56 -4.49
CA PHE A 322 -11.29 8.24 -5.31
C PHE A 322 -10.85 7.42 -6.53
N ALA A 323 -11.80 6.69 -7.11
CA ALA A 323 -11.59 5.83 -8.27
C ALA A 323 -12.37 6.35 -9.49
N ALA A 324 -11.71 6.34 -10.65
CA ALA A 324 -12.32 6.67 -11.93
C ALA A 324 -12.34 5.43 -12.83
N ALA A 325 -13.51 5.16 -13.43
CA ALA A 325 -13.73 4.01 -14.30
C ALA A 325 -13.66 4.45 -15.78
N LEU A 326 -12.59 4.05 -16.45
CA LEU A 326 -12.31 4.32 -17.86
C LEU A 326 -12.70 3.09 -18.70
N ARG A 327 -13.23 3.32 -19.90
CA ARG A 327 -13.74 2.25 -20.78
C ARG A 327 -13.50 2.58 -22.25
N ASP A 328 -13.09 1.58 -23.01
CA ASP A 328 -13.00 1.63 -24.47
C ASP A 328 -13.63 0.36 -25.06
N ASP A 329 -14.81 0.49 -25.67
CA ASP A 329 -15.58 -0.60 -26.27
C ASP A 329 -15.11 -1.02 -27.67
N GLN A 330 -14.09 -0.34 -28.20
CA GLN A 330 -13.51 -0.63 -29.51
C GLN A 330 -11.99 -0.84 -29.36
N TRP A 331 -11.62 -1.64 -28.36
CA TRP A 331 -10.25 -2.00 -28.09
C TRP A 331 -9.77 -3.08 -29.05
N ASP A 332 -8.72 -2.75 -29.80
CA ASP A 332 -7.97 -3.73 -30.58
C ASP A 332 -6.93 -4.42 -29.68
N SER A 333 -7.14 -5.69 -29.37
CA SER A 333 -6.25 -6.51 -28.54
C SER A 333 -5.12 -7.18 -29.33
N SER A 334 -5.02 -6.98 -30.64
CA SER A 334 -4.04 -7.69 -31.49
C SER A 334 -2.59 -7.20 -31.33
N THR A 335 -2.40 -5.97 -30.83
CA THR A 335 -1.07 -5.37 -30.62
C THR A 335 -0.95 -4.75 -29.24
N ALA A 336 0.26 -4.81 -28.68
CA ALA A 336 0.59 -4.08 -27.47
C ALA A 336 0.57 -2.57 -27.73
N LYS A 337 0.06 -1.80 -26.76
CA LYS A 337 -0.10 -0.35 -26.87
C LYS A 337 0.32 0.33 -25.57
N ALA A 338 1.19 1.33 -25.66
CA ALA A 338 1.51 2.19 -24.52
C ALA A 338 0.31 3.10 -24.21
N TYR A 339 0.03 3.29 -22.92
CA TYR A 339 -1.03 4.18 -22.45
C TYR A 339 -0.50 5.14 -21.38
N ARG A 340 -1.25 6.21 -21.17
CA ARG A 340 -1.13 7.05 -20.00
C ARG A 340 -2.50 7.48 -19.51
N VAL A 341 -2.63 7.62 -18.20
CA VAL A 341 -3.77 8.26 -17.55
C VAL A 341 -3.34 9.66 -17.13
N VAL A 342 -4.07 10.67 -17.59
CA VAL A 342 -3.79 12.08 -17.28
C VAL A 342 -4.88 12.61 -16.37
N HIS A 343 -4.49 13.20 -15.25
CA HIS A 343 -5.41 13.84 -14.33
C HIS A 343 -5.68 15.29 -14.74
N SER A 344 -6.93 15.76 -14.64
CA SER A 344 -7.35 17.10 -15.11
C SER A 344 -6.59 18.25 -14.45
N ARG A 345 -6.15 18.07 -13.20
CA ARG A 345 -5.34 19.04 -12.43
C ARG A 345 -3.83 18.85 -12.58
N GLY A 346 -3.39 18.01 -13.52
CA GLY A 346 -1.99 17.65 -13.72
C GLY A 346 -1.58 16.37 -13.00
N GLY A 347 -0.47 15.78 -13.45
CA GLY A 347 -0.04 14.44 -13.07
C GLY A 347 -0.38 13.41 -14.13
N THR A 348 0.50 12.44 -14.32
CA THR A 348 0.37 11.39 -15.34
C THR A 348 0.89 10.08 -14.79
N PHE A 349 0.18 8.99 -15.09
CA PHE A 349 0.60 7.63 -14.80
C PHE A 349 0.66 6.85 -16.10
N GLU A 350 1.78 6.17 -16.37
CA GLU A 350 2.06 5.49 -17.64
C GLU A 350 2.22 3.99 -17.45
N GLY A 351 1.88 3.25 -18.50
CA GLY A 351 2.01 1.80 -18.56
C GLY A 351 1.81 1.28 -19.97
N SER A 352 1.63 -0.02 -20.09
CA SER A 352 1.36 -0.71 -21.35
C SER A 352 0.22 -1.70 -21.23
N ILE A 353 -0.58 -1.78 -22.29
CA ILE A 353 -1.60 -2.83 -22.43
C ILE A 353 -1.03 -3.83 -23.43
N PRO A 354 -0.75 -5.09 -23.03
CA PRO A 354 -0.18 -6.08 -23.92
C PRO A 354 -1.16 -6.50 -25.01
N ALA A 355 -0.64 -7.14 -26.06
CA ALA A 355 -1.48 -7.89 -26.97
C ALA A 355 -2.09 -9.09 -26.24
N GLU A 356 -3.28 -9.53 -26.65
CA GLU A 356 -3.89 -10.73 -26.11
C GLU A 356 -3.01 -11.96 -26.40
N PRO A 357 -2.72 -12.81 -25.39
CA PRO A 357 -1.83 -13.94 -25.54
C PRO A 357 -2.44 -15.02 -26.43
N LYS A 358 -1.61 -15.95 -26.90
CA LYS A 358 -2.08 -17.13 -27.63
C LYS A 358 -2.42 -18.28 -26.66
N PRO A 359 -3.37 -19.18 -27.00
CA PRO A 359 -3.84 -20.22 -26.08
C PRO A 359 -2.75 -21.17 -25.55
N ALA A 360 -1.76 -21.50 -26.37
CA ALA A 360 -0.74 -22.51 -26.06
C ALA A 360 0.41 -22.01 -25.16
N GLY A 361 0.26 -20.87 -24.47
CA GLY A 361 1.36 -20.29 -23.68
C GLY A 361 0.93 -19.31 -22.58
N MET A 362 -0.36 -19.29 -22.20
CA MET A 362 -0.85 -18.33 -21.23
C MET A 362 -0.34 -18.66 -19.82
N THR A 363 0.27 -17.68 -19.17
CA THR A 363 0.73 -17.73 -17.78
C THR A 363 -0.14 -16.85 -16.90
N VAL A 364 -0.76 -17.44 -15.87
CA VAL A 364 -1.60 -16.71 -14.90
C VAL A 364 -0.88 -16.66 -13.57
N ALA A 365 -0.63 -15.45 -13.06
CA ALA A 365 -0.17 -15.25 -11.69
C ALA A 365 -1.38 -15.11 -10.76
N THR A 366 -1.35 -15.79 -9.61
CA THR A 366 -2.41 -15.71 -8.60
C THR A 366 -1.87 -15.11 -7.31
N LEU A 367 -2.65 -14.21 -6.70
CA LEU A 367 -2.37 -13.54 -5.44
C LEU A 367 -3.59 -13.68 -4.52
N SER A 368 -3.36 -13.93 -3.24
CA SER A 368 -4.39 -13.79 -2.19
C SER A 368 -3.70 -13.58 -0.85
N CYS A 369 -4.46 -13.14 0.16
CA CYS A 369 -3.99 -13.03 1.54
C CYS A 369 -2.72 -12.17 1.69
N THR A 370 -2.65 -11.04 0.98
CA THR A 370 -1.48 -10.16 0.95
C THR A 370 -1.48 -9.18 2.13
N LYS A 371 -1.46 -9.70 3.37
CA LYS A 371 -1.36 -8.86 4.57
C LYS A 371 -0.12 -7.95 4.53
N ALA A 372 -0.23 -6.68 4.94
CA ALA A 372 0.91 -5.73 4.91
C ALA A 372 1.99 -6.08 5.94
N CYS A 373 1.56 -6.47 7.15
CA CYS A 373 2.44 -6.95 8.21
C CYS A 373 1.70 -7.87 9.20
N HIS A 374 2.45 -8.74 9.88
CA HIS A 374 1.86 -9.63 10.89
C HIS A 374 1.46 -8.86 12.15
N ARG A 375 2.41 -8.12 12.75
CA ARG A 375 2.27 -7.24 13.91
C ARG A 375 1.96 -5.81 13.46
N PRO A 376 0.85 -5.21 13.93
CA PRO A 376 0.47 -3.85 13.58
C PRO A 376 1.43 -2.80 14.15
N THR A 377 1.47 -1.65 13.50
CA THR A 377 2.41 -0.55 13.77
C THR A 377 1.82 0.56 14.64
N ASP A 378 0.53 0.48 15.02
CA ASP A 378 -0.16 1.51 15.81
C ASP A 378 -0.90 0.97 17.07
N GLU A 379 -0.60 -0.26 17.47
CA GLU A 379 -1.04 -0.85 18.74
C GLU A 379 0.07 -1.70 19.37
N ALA A 380 -0.07 -1.97 20.67
CA ALA A 380 0.90 -2.78 21.39
C ALA A 380 0.85 -4.22 20.88
N SER A 381 2.02 -4.77 20.58
CA SER A 381 2.14 -6.15 20.12
C SER A 381 1.63 -7.11 21.20
N ARG A 382 0.51 -7.77 20.90
CA ARG A 382 -0.06 -8.81 21.77
C ARG A 382 0.86 -10.03 21.90
N TYR A 383 1.74 -10.21 20.93
CA TYR A 383 2.73 -11.27 20.83
C TYR A 383 4.13 -10.64 20.81
N LEU A 384 4.61 -10.21 21.99
CA LEU A 384 6.05 -9.95 22.14
C LEU A 384 6.77 -11.27 21.88
N VAL A 385 7.63 -11.23 20.87
CA VAL A 385 8.16 -12.43 20.23
C VAL A 385 9.11 -13.16 21.17
N ALA A 386 8.95 -14.47 21.16
CA ALA A 386 9.80 -15.50 21.72
C ALA A 386 9.88 -15.64 23.23
N LEU A 387 10.01 -14.59 24.03
CA LEU A 387 10.49 -14.81 25.40
C LEU A 387 9.35 -14.80 26.44
N ASP A 388 9.37 -15.79 27.34
CA ASP A 388 8.61 -15.76 28.59
C ASP A 388 9.20 -14.67 29.54
N PRO A 389 8.54 -14.37 30.68
CA PRO A 389 9.05 -13.37 31.63
C PRO A 389 10.47 -13.63 32.15
N GLU A 390 10.99 -14.85 32.01
CA GLU A 390 12.33 -15.27 32.38
C GLU A 390 13.34 -15.22 31.22
N GLY A 391 12.93 -14.74 30.04
CA GLY A 391 13.81 -14.59 28.89
C GLY A 391 14.02 -15.87 28.07
N ARG A 392 13.16 -16.88 28.19
CA ARG A 392 13.25 -18.16 27.47
C ARG A 392 12.28 -18.23 26.30
N GLN A 393 12.68 -18.89 25.21
CA GLN A 393 11.77 -19.20 24.10
C GLN A 393 10.51 -19.92 24.61
N LYS A 394 9.32 -19.39 24.31
CA LYS A 394 8.02 -20.02 24.57
C LYS A 394 7.87 -21.29 23.72
N VAL A 395 8.47 -21.30 22.53
CA VAL A 395 8.53 -22.44 21.61
C VAL A 395 9.96 -22.62 21.09
N PRO A 396 10.59 -23.80 21.27
CA PRO A 396 11.94 -24.05 20.78
C PRO A 396 12.10 -23.73 19.28
N GLY A 397 13.08 -22.91 18.94
CA GLY A 397 13.41 -22.54 17.56
C GLY A 397 12.66 -21.31 17.02
N GLU A 398 11.72 -20.74 17.77
CA GLU A 398 11.08 -19.49 17.36
C GLU A 398 12.09 -18.32 17.35
N GLN A 399 11.92 -17.37 16.43
CA GLN A 399 12.85 -16.26 16.25
C GLN A 399 12.11 -14.93 16.40
N PRO A 400 12.69 -13.93 17.07
CA PRO A 400 12.22 -12.55 17.00
C PRO A 400 12.09 -12.11 15.54
N VAL A 401 10.89 -11.70 15.14
CA VAL A 401 10.69 -11.12 13.82
C VAL A 401 11.21 -9.69 13.78
N GLY A 402 11.04 -8.91 14.87
CA GLY A 402 11.29 -7.47 14.87
C GLY A 402 10.12 -6.71 14.24
N LEU A 403 9.77 -5.51 14.73
CA LEU A 403 8.55 -4.82 14.28
C LEU A 403 8.66 -4.28 12.85
N TYR A 404 9.77 -3.63 12.50
CA TYR A 404 9.93 -2.95 11.20
C TYR A 404 10.93 -3.64 10.26
N THR A 405 11.18 -4.92 10.47
CA THR A 405 12.07 -5.75 9.65
C THR A 405 11.29 -6.43 8.52
N ASP A 406 12.02 -7.04 7.58
CA ASP A 406 11.44 -7.85 6.49
C ASP A 406 10.64 -9.08 6.96
N LYS A 407 10.89 -9.58 8.18
CA LYS A 407 10.19 -10.73 8.76
C LYS A 407 8.78 -10.40 9.23
N ASN A 408 8.51 -9.15 9.60
CA ASN A 408 7.17 -8.70 10.00
C ASN A 408 6.47 -7.90 8.91
N MET A 409 7.22 -7.00 8.24
CA MET A 409 6.70 -6.08 7.23
C MET A 409 6.84 -6.72 5.85
N TYR A 410 5.78 -7.39 5.42
CA TYR A 410 5.72 -8.06 4.13
C TYR A 410 5.73 -7.05 2.99
N THR A 411 5.05 -5.90 3.13
CA THR A 411 5.13 -4.77 2.19
C THR A 411 6.60 -4.34 1.93
N PRO A 412 7.00 -4.10 0.67
CA PRO A 412 6.21 -4.14 -0.57
C PRO A 412 6.25 -5.50 -1.28
N TYR A 413 6.41 -6.59 -0.55
CA TYR A 413 6.42 -7.97 -1.02
C TYR A 413 7.54 -8.24 -2.03
N GLU A 414 8.73 -7.69 -1.77
CA GLU A 414 9.86 -7.66 -2.72
C GLU A 414 10.16 -9.03 -3.37
N ARG A 415 10.16 -10.11 -2.57
CA ARG A 415 10.40 -11.46 -3.06
C ARG A 415 9.26 -11.96 -3.95
N LEU A 416 8.01 -11.71 -3.55
CA LEU A 416 6.81 -12.10 -4.29
C LEU A 416 6.75 -11.36 -5.63
N ILE A 417 6.89 -10.04 -5.62
CA ILE A 417 6.90 -9.20 -6.83
C ILE A 417 8.01 -9.64 -7.79
N ARG A 418 9.24 -9.80 -7.30
CA ARG A 418 10.37 -10.25 -8.12
C ARG A 418 10.10 -11.61 -8.78
N ASN A 419 9.46 -12.52 -8.05
CA ASN A 419 9.12 -13.84 -8.59
C ASN A 419 8.03 -13.73 -9.68
N ILE A 420 6.99 -12.92 -9.46
CA ILE A 420 5.93 -12.69 -10.44
C ILE A 420 6.50 -12.06 -11.71
N GLN A 421 7.30 -11.00 -11.59
CA GLN A 421 7.94 -10.32 -12.72
C GLN A 421 8.82 -11.28 -13.55
N ARG A 422 9.50 -12.24 -12.91
CA ARG A 422 10.29 -13.26 -13.61
C ARG A 422 9.45 -14.26 -14.41
N GLN A 423 8.21 -14.51 -13.99
CA GLN A 423 7.30 -15.38 -14.73
C GLN A 423 6.64 -14.66 -15.92
N ASN A 424 6.66 -13.32 -15.92
CA ASN A 424 6.05 -12.49 -16.97
C ASN A 424 4.60 -12.93 -17.30
N PRO A 425 3.68 -12.90 -16.31
CA PRO A 425 2.33 -13.41 -16.50
C PRO A 425 1.56 -12.59 -17.54
N ASP A 426 0.69 -13.26 -18.29
CA ASP A 426 -0.25 -12.61 -19.22
C ASP A 426 -1.50 -12.08 -18.51
N LEU A 427 -1.76 -12.58 -17.29
CA LEU A 427 -2.90 -12.22 -16.45
C LEU A 427 -2.53 -12.35 -14.97
N LEU A 428 -2.91 -11.35 -14.18
CA LEU A 428 -2.80 -11.37 -12.72
C LEU A 428 -4.19 -11.50 -12.07
N CYS A 429 -4.42 -12.52 -11.26
CA CYS A 429 -5.65 -12.72 -10.51
C CYS A 429 -5.39 -12.50 -9.02
N ALA A 430 -5.91 -11.41 -8.45
CA ALA A 430 -5.95 -11.19 -7.01
C ALA A 430 -7.29 -11.68 -6.45
N MET A 431 -7.26 -12.82 -5.75
CA MET A 431 -8.44 -13.61 -5.40
C MET A 431 -9.03 -13.26 -4.02
N GLY A 432 -8.82 -12.02 -3.55
CA GLY A 432 -9.28 -11.55 -2.25
C GLY A 432 -8.19 -11.39 -1.20
N ASP A 433 -8.57 -10.74 -0.10
CA ASP A 433 -7.70 -10.36 1.02
C ASP A 433 -6.48 -9.55 0.53
N GLN A 434 -6.74 -8.51 -0.27
CA GLN A 434 -5.69 -7.59 -0.70
C GLN A 434 -5.02 -6.91 0.51
N TYR A 435 -5.80 -6.70 1.56
CA TYR A 435 -5.37 -6.23 2.87
C TYR A 435 -6.19 -6.92 3.98
N TYR A 436 -5.79 -6.68 5.23
CA TYR A 436 -6.54 -7.10 6.40
C TYR A 436 -6.93 -5.85 7.20
N GLU A 437 -8.15 -5.79 7.73
CA GLU A 437 -8.68 -4.64 8.46
C GLU A 437 -7.83 -4.25 9.67
N THR A 438 -7.02 -5.17 10.20
CA THR A 438 -6.11 -4.97 11.34
C THR A 438 -4.64 -4.72 10.93
N SER A 439 -4.34 -4.55 9.64
CA SER A 439 -2.97 -4.41 9.14
C SER A 439 -2.82 -3.32 8.06
N PRO A 440 -1.75 -2.51 8.07
CA PRO A 440 -0.68 -2.49 9.08
C PRO A 440 -1.09 -1.77 10.37
N THR A 441 -2.26 -1.15 10.38
CA THR A 441 -2.83 -0.46 11.54
C THR A 441 -4.15 -1.08 11.92
N ARG A 442 -4.57 -0.88 13.16
CA ARG A 442 -5.88 -1.32 13.66
C ARG A 442 -7.04 -0.86 12.77
N ALA A 443 -8.13 -1.60 12.83
CA ALA A 443 -9.34 -1.30 12.07
C ALA A 443 -10.02 -0.03 12.59
N ASP A 444 -10.49 0.81 11.67
CA ASP A 444 -11.49 1.82 11.99
C ASP A 444 -12.88 1.16 12.15
N THR A 445 -13.51 1.39 13.29
CA THR A 445 -14.78 0.76 13.66
C THR A 445 -16.00 1.54 13.18
N ALA A 446 -15.82 2.70 12.55
CA ALA A 446 -16.91 3.48 11.96
C ALA A 446 -17.75 2.65 10.96
N ALA A 447 -19.01 3.04 10.73
CA ALA A 447 -19.91 2.33 9.81
C ALA A 447 -19.40 2.34 8.35
N ALA A 448 -18.68 3.39 7.95
CA ALA A 448 -18.08 3.54 6.63
C ALA A 448 -16.62 4.04 6.76
N PRO A 449 -15.65 3.13 7.02
CA PRO A 449 -14.26 3.48 7.27
C PRO A 449 -13.46 3.76 5.97
N GLU A 450 -13.97 4.60 5.08
CA GLU A 450 -13.43 4.77 3.71
C GLU A 450 -11.95 5.17 3.68
N LEU A 451 -11.51 6.16 4.49
CA LEU A 451 -10.10 6.58 4.50
C LEU A 451 -9.16 5.51 5.09
N ASP A 452 -9.65 4.71 6.03
CA ASP A 452 -8.89 3.60 6.61
C ASP A 452 -8.77 2.43 5.63
N PHE A 453 -9.86 2.11 4.93
CA PHE A 453 -9.87 1.19 3.80
C PHE A 453 -8.87 1.63 2.73
N LEU A 454 -8.95 2.87 2.28
CA LEU A 454 -8.08 3.41 1.25
C LEU A 454 -6.62 3.41 1.71
N TYR A 455 -6.32 3.76 2.96
CA TYR A 455 -4.96 3.66 3.47
C TYR A 455 -4.37 2.26 3.26
N LYS A 456 -5.13 1.20 3.59
CA LYS A 456 -4.69 -0.18 3.47
C LYS A 456 -4.62 -0.66 2.01
N TYR A 457 -5.65 -0.37 1.23
CA TYR A 457 -5.70 -0.72 -0.18
C TYR A 457 -4.63 -0.02 -1.01
N LEU A 458 -4.34 1.25 -0.73
CA LEU A 458 -3.30 1.99 -1.45
C LEU A 458 -1.90 1.46 -1.15
N ILE A 459 -1.64 0.88 0.03
CA ILE A 459 -0.37 0.17 0.29
C ILE A 459 -0.23 -1.03 -0.64
N TRP A 460 -1.30 -1.80 -0.81
CA TRP A 460 -1.33 -2.92 -1.73
C TRP A 460 -1.09 -2.45 -3.17
N LEU A 461 -1.88 -1.49 -3.65
CA LEU A 461 -1.75 -0.98 -5.02
C LEU A 461 -0.36 -0.36 -5.25
N TRP A 462 0.17 0.42 -4.31
CA TRP A 462 1.51 1.00 -4.41
C TRP A 462 2.61 -0.05 -4.43
N SER A 463 2.41 -1.20 -3.79
CA SER A 463 3.35 -2.32 -3.86
C SER A 463 3.34 -2.94 -5.25
N PHE A 464 2.15 -3.22 -5.80
CA PHE A 464 1.98 -3.99 -7.03
C PHE A 464 1.91 -3.15 -8.31
N ARG A 465 1.83 -1.81 -8.25
CA ARG A 465 1.59 -0.94 -9.42
C ARG A 465 2.57 -1.14 -10.58
N ASP A 466 3.79 -1.55 -10.30
CA ASP A 466 4.82 -1.81 -11.33
C ASP A 466 4.51 -3.08 -12.15
N ILE A 467 3.68 -3.98 -11.63
CA ILE A 467 3.12 -5.12 -12.36
C ILE A 467 1.78 -4.71 -12.98
N THR A 468 0.87 -4.11 -12.20
CA THR A 468 -0.51 -3.88 -12.64
C THR A 468 -0.67 -2.82 -13.73
N ARG A 469 0.34 -1.97 -13.93
CA ARG A 469 0.36 -1.01 -15.06
C ARG A 469 0.70 -1.66 -16.40
N ASP A 470 1.21 -2.88 -16.40
CA ASP A 470 1.71 -3.58 -17.59
C ASP A 470 1.05 -4.95 -17.80
N THR A 471 0.25 -5.42 -16.82
CA THR A 471 -0.39 -6.74 -16.83
C THR A 471 -1.89 -6.61 -16.58
N PRO A 472 -2.77 -7.19 -17.42
CA PRO A 472 -4.19 -7.29 -17.13
C PRO A 472 -4.43 -7.93 -15.76
N CYS A 473 -5.33 -7.34 -14.99
CA CYS A 473 -5.64 -7.73 -13.62
C CYS A 473 -7.12 -8.10 -13.48
N LEU A 474 -7.39 -9.07 -12.64
CA LEU A 474 -8.70 -9.41 -12.12
C LEU A 474 -8.62 -9.39 -10.60
N VAL A 475 -9.57 -8.73 -9.96
CA VAL A 475 -9.61 -8.64 -8.50
C VAL A 475 -10.95 -9.12 -7.98
N LEU A 476 -10.94 -9.96 -6.96
CA LEU A 476 -12.10 -10.40 -6.22
C LEU A 476 -12.03 -9.79 -4.82
N VAL A 477 -13.20 -9.48 -4.25
CA VAL A 477 -13.37 -9.06 -2.86
C VAL A 477 -13.69 -10.29 -2.01
N ASP A 478 -12.91 -10.51 -0.95
CA ASP A 478 -13.12 -11.53 0.09
C ASP A 478 -13.56 -10.87 1.41
N ASP A 479 -13.47 -11.58 2.51
CA ASP A 479 -14.10 -11.24 3.78
C ASP A 479 -13.36 -10.13 4.55
N HIS A 480 -12.02 -10.16 4.56
CA HIS A 480 -11.23 -9.08 5.16
C HIS A 480 -11.30 -7.77 4.37
N ASP A 481 -11.51 -7.84 3.06
CA ASP A 481 -11.69 -6.65 2.22
C ASP A 481 -12.90 -5.81 2.66
N VAL A 482 -13.95 -6.45 3.18
CA VAL A 482 -15.14 -5.77 3.72
C VAL A 482 -15.14 -5.65 5.25
N TYR A 483 -13.97 -5.79 5.88
CA TYR A 483 -13.78 -5.63 7.33
C TYR A 483 -14.65 -6.59 8.14
N GLN A 484 -14.78 -7.82 7.66
CA GLN A 484 -15.55 -8.87 8.31
C GLN A 484 -14.79 -10.18 8.13
N GLY A 485 -13.84 -10.51 9.03
CA GLY A 485 -12.93 -11.67 8.94
C GLY A 485 -13.56 -13.08 8.92
N THR A 486 -14.87 -13.15 8.68
CA THR A 486 -15.58 -14.31 8.13
C THR A 486 -16.87 -13.81 7.48
N LEU A 487 -16.95 -13.86 6.15
CA LEU A 487 -18.14 -13.45 5.40
C LEU A 487 -18.93 -14.67 4.91
N PHE A 488 -20.20 -14.70 5.31
CA PHE A 488 -21.27 -15.47 4.69
C PHE A 488 -22.31 -14.45 4.22
N GLY A 489 -22.37 -14.16 2.93
CA GLY A 489 -23.04 -12.95 2.44
C GLY A 489 -24.56 -13.06 2.35
N GLU A 490 -25.13 -14.27 2.40
CA GLU A 490 -26.59 -14.51 2.37
C GLU A 490 -27.30 -13.71 1.27
N GLY A 491 -26.76 -13.78 0.05
CA GLY A 491 -27.30 -13.06 -1.11
C GLY A 491 -27.26 -11.52 -0.99
N GLY A 492 -26.38 -10.97 -0.16
CA GLY A 492 -26.27 -9.52 0.08
C GLY A 492 -27.08 -9.01 1.28
N LYS A 493 -27.62 -9.88 2.13
CA LYS A 493 -28.47 -9.50 3.27
C LYS A 493 -27.73 -8.60 4.28
N LYS A 494 -28.46 -7.76 5.04
CA LYS A 494 -27.91 -7.03 6.18
C LYS A 494 -27.77 -7.96 7.37
N LEU A 495 -26.59 -8.02 7.99
CA LEU A 495 -26.43 -8.72 9.26
C LEU A 495 -27.25 -8.00 10.35
N ALA A 496 -28.08 -8.73 11.07
CA ALA A 496 -28.90 -8.16 12.14
C ALA A 496 -28.02 -7.53 13.23
N ALA A 497 -28.44 -6.38 13.76
CA ALA A 497 -27.66 -5.65 14.76
C ALA A 497 -27.35 -6.53 15.99
N GLY A 498 -26.08 -6.54 16.41
CA GLY A 498 -25.61 -7.38 17.53
C GLY A 498 -25.48 -8.87 17.23
N SER A 499 -25.77 -9.31 16.00
CA SER A 499 -25.59 -10.71 15.59
C SER A 499 -24.14 -11.04 15.24
N GLN A 500 -23.80 -12.31 15.34
CA GLN A 500 -22.49 -12.84 14.97
C GLN A 500 -22.40 -13.02 13.44
N PRO A 501 -21.24 -12.74 12.80
CA PRO A 501 -21.06 -12.90 11.36
C PRO A 501 -21.40 -14.29 10.81
N VAL A 502 -21.28 -15.33 11.64
CA VAL A 502 -21.61 -16.72 11.28
C VAL A 502 -23.08 -16.90 10.87
N LYS A 503 -24.00 -16.04 11.33
CA LYS A 503 -25.42 -16.06 10.95
C LYS A 503 -25.70 -15.52 9.54
N GLY A 504 -24.67 -14.99 8.89
CA GLY A 504 -24.75 -14.46 7.54
C GLY A 504 -25.29 -13.03 7.40
N GLY A 505 -24.96 -12.43 6.26
CA GLY A 505 -25.15 -11.03 5.93
C GLY A 505 -23.90 -10.15 6.14
N TYR A 506 -24.01 -8.92 5.65
CA TYR A 506 -22.98 -7.88 5.72
C TYR A 506 -23.15 -7.03 6.98
N ALA A 507 -22.07 -6.90 7.77
CA ALA A 507 -22.04 -6.05 8.95
C ALA A 507 -22.02 -4.54 8.59
N LYS A 508 -21.28 -4.18 7.54
CA LYS A 508 -21.17 -2.79 7.05
C LYS A 508 -22.32 -2.44 6.09
N ASP A 509 -22.45 -1.16 5.77
CA ASP A 509 -23.56 -0.67 4.93
C ASP A 509 -23.29 -0.90 3.44
N ALA A 510 -24.34 -1.22 2.68
CA ALA A 510 -24.26 -1.51 1.24
C ALA A 510 -23.55 -0.41 0.43
N ALA A 511 -23.73 0.86 0.80
CA ALA A 511 -23.04 1.98 0.15
C ALA A 511 -21.52 1.88 0.27
N TRP A 512 -21.01 1.49 1.44
CA TRP A 512 -19.57 1.29 1.65
C TRP A 512 -19.06 0.01 0.96
N ILE A 513 -19.83 -1.09 1.01
CA ILE A 513 -19.50 -2.30 0.25
C ILE A 513 -19.37 -2.00 -1.26
N ASN A 514 -20.25 -1.15 -1.79
CA ASN A 514 -20.18 -0.72 -3.19
C ASN A 514 -18.96 0.17 -3.48
N ILE A 515 -18.47 0.96 -2.51
CA ILE A 515 -17.20 1.68 -2.65
C ILE A 515 -16.03 0.69 -2.76
N VAL A 516 -15.97 -0.31 -1.87
CA VAL A 516 -14.94 -1.37 -1.90
C VAL A 516 -14.96 -2.07 -3.26
N GLN A 517 -16.12 -2.55 -3.72
CA GLN A 517 -16.23 -3.23 -5.02
C GLN A 517 -15.91 -2.32 -6.21
N ARG A 518 -16.25 -1.03 -6.16
CA ARG A 518 -15.88 -0.08 -7.22
C ARG A 518 -14.37 0.07 -7.34
N VAL A 519 -13.70 0.24 -6.21
CA VAL A 519 -12.26 0.45 -6.11
C VAL A 519 -11.49 -0.82 -6.51
N GLN A 520 -11.91 -1.97 -5.99
CA GLN A 520 -11.22 -3.24 -6.19
C GLN A 520 -11.58 -3.88 -7.53
N CYS A 521 -12.87 -3.96 -7.90
CA CYS A 521 -13.35 -4.78 -9.02
C CYS A 521 -13.81 -3.98 -10.25
N GLY A 522 -13.84 -2.64 -10.21
CA GLY A 522 -14.47 -1.82 -11.27
C GLY A 522 -13.91 -2.02 -12.69
N HIS A 523 -12.66 -2.50 -12.77
CA HIS A 523 -11.96 -2.79 -14.02
C HIS A 523 -12.16 -4.22 -14.53
N ASN A 524 -12.76 -5.12 -13.74
CA ASN A 524 -13.07 -6.48 -14.17
C ASN A 524 -14.04 -6.44 -15.37
N PRO A 525 -14.10 -7.50 -16.21
CA PRO A 525 -15.12 -7.61 -17.25
C PRO A 525 -16.54 -7.46 -16.69
N ASP A 526 -17.46 -6.98 -17.52
CA ASP A 526 -18.83 -6.71 -17.07
C ASP A 526 -19.53 -7.97 -16.55
N PRO A 527 -20.35 -7.87 -15.50
CA PRO A 527 -21.09 -9.01 -14.98
C PRO A 527 -22.06 -9.53 -16.04
N VAL A 528 -22.22 -10.86 -16.12
CA VAL A 528 -23.19 -11.50 -17.03
C VAL A 528 -24.63 -11.12 -16.71
N ASP A 529 -24.89 -10.82 -15.44
CA ASP A 529 -26.15 -10.34 -14.93
C ASP A 529 -25.85 -9.21 -13.92
N PRO A 530 -26.07 -7.93 -14.28
CA PRO A 530 -25.73 -6.80 -13.43
C PRO A 530 -26.76 -6.52 -12.33
N ALA A 531 -27.84 -7.31 -12.19
CA ALA A 531 -28.83 -7.06 -11.16
C ALA A 531 -28.18 -7.08 -9.76
N PRO A 532 -28.44 -6.08 -8.91
CA PRO A 532 -27.81 -6.03 -7.60
C PRO A 532 -28.29 -7.19 -6.72
N ALA A 533 -27.45 -7.58 -5.79
CA ALA A 533 -27.82 -8.42 -4.65
C ALA A 533 -28.73 -7.62 -3.68
N LEU A 534 -29.14 -8.25 -2.58
CA LEU A 534 -29.93 -7.57 -1.54
C LEU A 534 -29.22 -6.28 -1.06
N GLN A 535 -30.02 -5.34 -0.54
CA GLN A 535 -29.59 -3.98 -0.15
C GLN A 535 -29.03 -3.09 -1.30
N GLY A 536 -29.11 -3.53 -2.55
CA GLY A 536 -28.52 -2.77 -3.67
C GLY A 536 -27.00 -2.94 -3.77
N ILE A 537 -26.44 -4.02 -3.20
CA ILE A 537 -25.03 -4.36 -3.34
C ILE A 537 -24.77 -4.81 -4.79
N SER A 538 -23.84 -4.15 -5.47
CA SER A 538 -23.41 -4.49 -6.83
C SER A 538 -22.78 -5.88 -6.90
N VAL A 539 -22.75 -6.45 -8.11
CA VAL A 539 -22.18 -7.75 -8.42
C VAL A 539 -21.12 -7.59 -9.51
N TYR A 540 -20.14 -8.50 -9.51
CA TYR A 540 -19.05 -8.56 -10.49
C TYR A 540 -18.79 -9.98 -11.02
N PHE A 541 -19.58 -11.00 -10.63
CA PHE A 541 -19.46 -12.33 -11.20
C PHE A 541 -19.67 -12.28 -12.71
N THR A 542 -18.77 -12.92 -13.46
CA THR A 542 -18.75 -12.80 -14.92
C THR A 542 -18.13 -14.03 -15.58
N ARG A 543 -18.34 -14.15 -16.89
CA ARG A 543 -17.60 -15.07 -17.76
C ARG A 543 -17.07 -14.31 -18.97
N PHE A 544 -15.86 -14.64 -19.39
CA PHE A 544 -15.26 -14.05 -20.58
C PHE A 544 -14.24 -15.00 -21.20
N THR A 545 -13.71 -14.63 -22.37
CA THR A 545 -12.59 -15.33 -23.01
C THR A 545 -11.42 -14.37 -23.12
N TYR A 546 -10.24 -14.85 -22.78
CA TYR A 546 -8.98 -14.13 -22.93
C TYR A 546 -7.88 -15.11 -23.32
N GLY A 547 -7.19 -14.82 -24.42
CA GLY A 547 -6.15 -15.70 -24.98
C GLY A 547 -6.65 -17.08 -25.38
N GLY A 548 -7.94 -17.19 -25.74
CA GLY A 548 -8.61 -18.47 -26.04
C GLY A 548 -8.87 -19.38 -24.84
N VAL A 549 -8.70 -18.88 -23.60
CA VAL A 549 -9.13 -19.54 -22.36
C VAL A 549 -10.42 -18.91 -21.87
N ARG A 550 -11.36 -19.74 -21.43
CA ARG A 550 -12.63 -19.28 -20.83
C ARG A 550 -12.44 -19.09 -19.34
N PHE A 551 -12.81 -17.92 -18.83
CA PHE A 551 -12.75 -17.60 -17.41
C PHE A 551 -14.16 -17.45 -16.85
N ALA A 552 -14.35 -17.91 -15.61
CA ALA A 552 -15.50 -17.58 -14.77
C ALA A 552 -14.98 -16.95 -13.47
N LEU A 553 -15.48 -15.76 -13.14
CA LEU A 553 -15.21 -15.09 -11.87
C LEU A 553 -16.43 -15.22 -10.98
N LEU A 554 -16.20 -15.66 -9.75
CA LEU A 554 -17.24 -15.94 -8.78
C LEU A 554 -17.26 -14.93 -7.63
N GLU A 555 -18.38 -14.89 -6.95
CA GLU A 555 -18.65 -14.11 -5.74
C GLU A 555 -19.16 -15.05 -4.65
N ASP A 556 -18.42 -16.12 -4.38
CA ASP A 556 -18.85 -17.20 -3.49
C ASP A 556 -19.18 -16.69 -2.08
N ARG A 557 -18.38 -15.79 -1.51
CA ARG A 557 -18.64 -15.14 -0.23
C ARG A 557 -19.96 -14.39 -0.18
N LYS A 558 -20.40 -13.79 -1.29
CA LYS A 558 -21.58 -12.90 -1.32
C LYS A 558 -22.89 -13.67 -1.25
N PHE A 559 -22.94 -14.87 -1.82
CA PHE A 559 -24.17 -15.65 -1.94
C PHE A 559 -24.22 -16.84 -0.98
N LYS A 560 -23.09 -17.20 -0.37
CA LYS A 560 -23.00 -18.31 0.58
C LYS A 560 -23.95 -18.15 1.78
N THR A 561 -24.66 -19.23 2.10
CA THR A 561 -25.48 -19.40 3.30
C THR A 561 -24.65 -19.23 4.57
N GLY A 562 -25.28 -18.75 5.64
CA GLY A 562 -24.72 -18.59 6.98
C GLY A 562 -23.99 -19.84 7.44
N GLY A 563 -22.83 -19.63 8.07
CA GLY A 563 -21.98 -20.71 8.57
C GLY A 563 -22.59 -21.52 9.70
N ASP A 564 -23.66 -21.03 10.35
CA ASP A 564 -24.44 -21.79 11.32
C ASP A 564 -25.50 -22.68 10.66
N MET A 565 -25.66 -22.59 9.34
CA MET A 565 -26.55 -23.39 8.50
C MET A 565 -27.99 -23.35 9.00
N ARG A 566 -28.43 -22.18 9.48
CA ARG A 566 -29.77 -21.96 10.01
C ARG A 566 -30.46 -20.80 9.33
N ASP A 567 -31.77 -20.90 9.21
CA ASP A 567 -32.61 -19.79 8.75
C ASP A 567 -32.80 -18.73 9.84
N ASP A 568 -33.56 -17.67 9.53
CA ASP A 568 -33.84 -16.58 10.47
C ASP A 568 -34.66 -17.02 11.70
N ALA A 569 -35.39 -18.13 11.61
CA ALA A 569 -36.10 -18.72 12.74
C ALA A 569 -35.19 -19.62 13.59
N GLY A 570 -33.92 -19.81 13.18
CA GLY A 570 -32.96 -20.69 13.83
C GLY A 570 -33.15 -22.16 13.49
N VAL A 571 -33.94 -22.49 12.46
CA VAL A 571 -34.15 -23.87 11.99
C VAL A 571 -32.99 -24.27 11.09
N VAL A 572 -32.50 -25.50 11.25
CA VAL A 572 -31.42 -26.04 10.41
C VAL A 572 -31.89 -26.11 8.96
N ILE A 573 -31.12 -25.52 8.06
CA ILE A 573 -31.35 -25.57 6.62
C ILE A 573 -30.92 -26.96 6.13
N PRO A 574 -31.78 -27.70 5.40
CA PRO A 574 -31.38 -28.95 4.77
C PRO A 574 -30.16 -28.76 3.86
N GLU A 575 -29.26 -29.73 3.82
CA GLU A 575 -28.04 -29.64 3.02
C GLU A 575 -28.30 -29.35 1.53
N ALA A 576 -29.39 -29.90 0.99
CA ALA A 576 -29.82 -29.67 -0.40
C ALA A 576 -30.24 -28.21 -0.69
N ASP A 577 -30.55 -27.44 0.35
CA ASP A 577 -31.01 -26.05 0.25
C ASP A 577 -29.88 -25.04 0.56
N LEU A 578 -28.73 -25.51 1.06
CA LEU A 578 -27.56 -24.66 1.32
C LEU A 578 -27.03 -24.07 0.01
N GLN A 579 -26.80 -22.76 0.02
CA GLN A 579 -26.29 -22.02 -1.14
C GLN A 579 -24.81 -21.73 -0.96
N LEU A 580 -24.03 -21.96 -2.01
CA LEU A 580 -22.66 -21.43 -2.12
C LEU A 580 -22.59 -20.26 -3.10
N LEU A 581 -23.19 -20.44 -4.29
CA LEU A 581 -23.10 -19.52 -5.40
C LEU A 581 -24.41 -18.78 -5.69
N GLY A 582 -25.53 -19.37 -5.28
CA GLY A 582 -26.86 -18.91 -5.67
C GLY A 582 -27.14 -19.18 -7.16
N THR A 583 -28.43 -19.20 -7.50
CA THR A 583 -28.92 -19.66 -8.81
C THR A 583 -28.34 -18.88 -10.01
N ARG A 584 -28.04 -17.58 -9.85
CA ARG A 584 -27.54 -16.73 -10.95
C ARG A 584 -26.14 -17.15 -11.42
N GLN A 585 -25.24 -17.42 -10.47
CA GLN A 585 -23.89 -17.89 -10.77
C GLN A 585 -23.89 -19.36 -11.21
N GLU A 586 -24.74 -20.19 -10.62
CA GLU A 586 -24.92 -21.59 -11.06
C GLU A 586 -25.43 -21.66 -12.51
N THR A 587 -26.38 -20.80 -12.88
CA THR A 587 -26.87 -20.70 -14.26
C THR A 587 -25.75 -20.26 -15.22
N MET A 588 -24.92 -19.29 -14.82
CA MET A 588 -23.75 -18.87 -15.59
C MET A 588 -22.79 -20.06 -15.82
N LEU A 589 -22.45 -20.80 -14.77
CA LEU A 589 -21.54 -21.94 -14.84
C LEU A 589 -22.13 -23.10 -15.66
N ALA A 590 -23.41 -23.41 -15.49
CA ALA A 590 -24.12 -24.42 -16.28
C ALA A 590 -24.07 -24.08 -17.77
N GLY A 591 -24.26 -22.80 -18.13
CA GLY A 591 -24.12 -22.32 -19.51
C GLY A 591 -22.70 -22.36 -20.07
N MET A 592 -21.68 -22.56 -19.23
CA MET A 592 -20.29 -22.75 -19.64
C MET A 592 -19.89 -24.22 -19.76
N ALA A 593 -20.69 -25.15 -19.27
CA ALA A 593 -20.43 -26.58 -19.39
C ALA A 593 -20.43 -26.97 -20.88
N VAL A 594 -19.33 -27.57 -21.34
CA VAL A 594 -19.21 -28.05 -22.72
C VAL A 594 -19.10 -29.57 -22.69
N GLN A 595 -19.85 -30.24 -23.55
CA GLN A 595 -19.62 -31.66 -23.84
C GLN A 595 -18.48 -31.80 -24.85
N GLY A 596 -17.46 -32.60 -24.53
CA GLY A 596 -16.31 -32.85 -25.41
C GLY A 596 -15.11 -31.91 -25.19
N SER A 597 -14.20 -31.83 -26.18
CA SER A 597 -12.96 -31.04 -26.10
C SER A 597 -13.21 -29.58 -26.49
N GLY A 598 -13.59 -28.74 -25.52
CA GLY A 598 -13.66 -27.29 -25.67
C GLY A 598 -12.35 -26.59 -25.26
N PRO A 599 -12.26 -25.26 -25.44
CA PRO A 599 -11.16 -24.48 -24.86
C PRO A 599 -11.13 -24.64 -23.33
N PRO A 600 -9.94 -24.59 -22.70
CA PRO A 600 -9.80 -24.75 -21.26
C PRO A 600 -10.67 -23.71 -20.52
N THR A 601 -11.21 -24.13 -19.38
CA THR A 601 -12.01 -23.28 -18.49
C THR A 601 -11.29 -23.11 -17.17
N VAL A 602 -11.15 -21.87 -16.72
CA VAL A 602 -10.61 -21.51 -15.41
C VAL A 602 -11.73 -20.87 -14.60
N ILE A 603 -11.95 -21.36 -13.38
CA ILE A 603 -12.87 -20.78 -12.42
C ILE A 603 -12.02 -20.09 -11.35
N VAL A 604 -12.31 -18.81 -11.10
CA VAL A 604 -11.62 -17.98 -10.10
C VAL A 604 -12.61 -17.71 -8.97
N SER A 605 -12.26 -18.11 -7.76
CA SER A 605 -13.05 -17.93 -6.54
C SER A 605 -12.18 -17.47 -5.38
N GLN A 606 -12.83 -16.93 -4.34
CA GLN A 606 -12.20 -16.52 -3.10
C GLN A 606 -11.90 -17.74 -2.22
N THR A 607 -12.85 -18.68 -2.13
CA THR A 607 -12.73 -19.84 -1.26
C THR A 607 -12.24 -21.09 -2.00
N MET A 608 -11.68 -22.04 -1.24
CA MET A 608 -11.23 -23.32 -1.78
C MET A 608 -12.43 -24.26 -2.03
N TYR A 609 -12.60 -24.72 -3.27
CA TYR A 609 -13.66 -25.66 -3.67
C TYR A 609 -13.27 -27.13 -3.49
N SER A 610 -11.97 -27.42 -3.41
CA SER A 610 -11.45 -28.76 -3.16
C SER A 610 -10.38 -28.71 -2.09
N GLY A 611 -10.61 -29.35 -0.95
CA GLY A 611 -9.56 -29.65 0.01
C GLY A 611 -8.88 -30.96 -0.36
N MET A 612 -7.55 -30.96 -0.49
CA MET A 612 -6.81 -32.22 -0.35
C MET A 612 -6.64 -32.47 1.15
N ALA A 613 -7.47 -33.35 1.72
CA ALA A 613 -7.13 -33.95 2.99
C ALA A 613 -5.96 -34.90 2.74
N THR A 614 -4.77 -34.52 3.18
CA THR A 614 -3.67 -35.47 3.34
C THR A 614 -3.79 -36.09 4.73
N ASP A 615 -3.82 -37.41 4.81
CA ASP A 615 -3.57 -38.09 6.09
C ASP A 615 -2.13 -37.82 6.57
N LEU A 616 -1.77 -38.31 7.76
CA LEU A 616 -0.40 -38.23 8.29
C LEU A 616 0.66 -38.87 7.37
N ASN A 617 0.26 -39.55 6.30
CA ASN A 617 1.12 -40.19 5.31
C ASN A 617 1.09 -39.52 3.93
N TYR A 618 0.54 -38.30 3.80
CA TYR A 618 0.41 -37.58 2.54
C TYR A 618 -0.43 -38.30 1.45
N LYS A 619 -1.29 -39.24 1.84
CA LYS A 619 -2.23 -39.85 0.89
C LYS A 619 -3.46 -38.96 0.75
N ALA A 620 -3.80 -38.63 -0.50
CA ALA A 620 -5.04 -37.93 -0.82
C ALA A 620 -6.24 -38.82 -0.44
N ALA A 621 -7.02 -38.38 0.54
CA ALA A 621 -8.34 -38.94 0.78
C ALA A 621 -9.37 -38.12 -0.02
N PRO A 622 -10.17 -38.72 -0.92
CA PRO A 622 -11.28 -38.00 -1.53
C PRO A 622 -12.30 -37.64 -0.44
N TYR A 623 -12.79 -36.40 -0.46
CA TYR A 623 -13.98 -36.03 0.31
C TYR A 623 -15.19 -36.83 -0.22
N LYS A 624 -16.03 -37.30 0.71
CA LYS A 624 -17.38 -37.77 0.38
C LYS A 624 -18.33 -36.59 0.31
#